data_AF-A0A9P5P0H6-F1
#
_entry.id   AF-A0A9P5P0H6-F1
#
_cell.length_a   1.000
_cell.length_b   1.000
_cell.length_c   1.000
_cell.angle_alpha   90.00
_cell.angle_beta   90.00
_cell.angle_gamma   90.00
#
_symmetry.space_group_name_H-M   'P 1'
#
loop_
_entity.id
_entity.type
_entity.pdbx_description
1 polymer ?
#
loop_
_entity_poly.entity_id
_entity_poly.type
_entity_poly.pdbx_seq_one_letter_code
_entity_poly.pdbx_strand_id
1 'polypeptide(L)'
;MSSVVRAAKTFYRMLRPQGTPHVYNSQVAPLFQRPSPWWAKYTFALLAGDIFMTGSAMELTWNHWSKPIDGKSDSEVPPTPEYYEPRPIWQRLGLSLGFFVGGVGAASALLIAGFRYTKVFDVFPPIVNASRIDKTALKERHVFIQSSRHFRSRGLTFPLSKCTLHRGRADSELLLTIDDERGHWFISLDDDTLINGQQYKNTAAREVILKAWKGGWVNDDLARAASLPMKRLKNS
;
A
#
# COMPACT_ATOMS: atom_id res chain seq x y z
N MET A 1 20.34 -25.54 -8.23
CA MET A 1 19.36 -24.49 -7.89
C MET A 1 19.81 -23.17 -8.50
N SER A 2 19.07 -22.65 -9.49
CA SER A 2 19.52 -21.58 -10.41
C SER A 2 19.66 -20.21 -9.74
N SER A 3 20.56 -19.38 -10.28
CA SER A 3 20.79 -17.96 -9.90
C SER A 3 19.48 -17.16 -9.81
N VAL A 4 18.54 -17.43 -10.74
CA VAL A 4 17.23 -16.76 -10.82
C VAL A 4 16.39 -16.99 -9.57
N VAL A 5 16.36 -18.21 -9.02
CA VAL A 5 15.60 -18.52 -7.81
C VAL A 5 16.19 -17.80 -6.59
N ARG A 6 17.53 -17.67 -6.52
CA ARG A 6 18.19 -16.89 -5.46
C ARG A 6 17.87 -15.41 -5.59
N ALA A 7 17.96 -14.85 -6.79
CA ALA A 7 17.63 -13.44 -7.06
C ALA A 7 16.17 -13.14 -6.69
N ALA A 8 15.22 -13.99 -7.09
CA ALA A 8 13.81 -13.86 -6.74
C ALA A 8 13.57 -13.93 -5.23
N LYS A 9 14.25 -14.85 -4.52
CA LYS A 9 14.14 -14.98 -3.07
C LYS A 9 14.72 -13.76 -2.34
N THR A 10 15.83 -13.22 -2.81
CA THR A 10 16.43 -11.98 -2.27
C THR A 10 15.51 -10.78 -2.52
N PHE A 11 14.96 -10.66 -3.73
CA PHE A 11 14.00 -9.61 -4.07
C PHE A 11 12.73 -9.68 -3.23
N TYR A 12 12.18 -10.89 -3.04
CA TYR A 12 11.02 -11.09 -2.18
C TYR A 12 11.30 -10.73 -0.71
N ARG A 13 12.49 -11.10 -0.18
CA ARG A 13 12.92 -10.70 1.17
C ARG A 13 13.05 -9.19 1.30
N MET A 14 13.51 -8.51 0.25
CA MET A 14 13.65 -7.05 0.22
C MET A 14 12.30 -6.31 0.27
N LEU A 15 11.23 -6.95 -0.21
CA LEU A 15 9.87 -6.39 -0.20
C LEU A 15 9.08 -6.78 1.06
N ARG A 16 9.54 -7.77 1.81
CA ARG A 16 8.84 -8.22 3.02
C ARG A 16 9.23 -7.32 4.20
N PRO A 17 8.25 -6.74 4.92
CA PRO A 17 8.56 -6.03 6.15
C PRO A 17 9.25 -6.95 7.15
N GLN A 18 10.20 -6.42 7.91
CA GLN A 18 10.99 -7.10 8.93
C GLN A 18 10.29 -7.22 10.29
N GLY A 19 9.07 -6.67 10.43
CA GLY A 19 8.28 -6.78 11.65
C GLY A 19 8.05 -8.23 12.11
N THR A 20 7.87 -8.41 13.42
CA THR A 20 7.61 -9.74 13.97
C THR A 20 6.15 -10.12 13.71
N PRO A 21 5.87 -11.29 13.09
CA PRO A 21 4.50 -11.73 12.88
C PRO A 21 3.76 -11.89 14.20
N HIS A 22 2.55 -11.35 14.27
CA HIS A 22 1.69 -11.43 15.45
C HIS A 22 0.24 -11.73 15.07
N VAL A 23 -0.47 -12.42 15.96
CA VAL A 23 -1.91 -12.68 15.82
C VAL A 23 -2.65 -11.81 16.81
N TYR A 24 -3.45 -10.89 16.31
CA TYR A 24 -4.29 -10.02 17.11
C TYR A 24 -5.40 -10.85 17.79
N ASN A 25 -5.27 -11.00 19.12
CA ASN A 25 -6.22 -11.75 19.96
C ASN A 25 -6.67 -10.92 21.17
N SER A 26 -6.84 -9.61 20.98
CA SER A 26 -7.39 -8.75 22.01
C SER A 26 -8.92 -8.85 22.03
N GLN A 27 -9.49 -8.91 23.23
CA GLN A 27 -10.95 -8.78 23.42
C GLN A 27 -11.42 -7.32 23.26
N VAL A 28 -10.49 -6.38 23.38
CA VAL A 28 -10.76 -4.95 23.24
C VAL A 28 -10.67 -4.56 21.77
N ALA A 29 -11.58 -3.67 21.36
CA ALA A 29 -11.55 -3.08 20.02
C ALA A 29 -10.18 -2.41 19.79
N PRO A 30 -9.56 -2.60 18.61
CA PRO A 30 -8.27 -1.99 18.29
C PRO A 30 -8.37 -0.46 18.30
N LEU A 31 -7.24 0.20 18.55
CA LEU A 31 -7.14 1.65 18.49
C LEU A 31 -7.64 2.23 17.16
N PHE A 32 -7.38 1.55 16.04
CA PHE A 32 -7.87 1.94 14.72
C PHE A 32 -8.29 0.69 13.94
N GLN A 33 -9.45 0.78 13.30
CA GLN A 33 -9.98 -0.24 12.41
C GLN A 33 -10.73 0.42 11.26
N ARG A 34 -10.54 -0.11 10.05
CA ARG A 34 -11.30 0.28 8.87
C ARG A 34 -11.59 -0.93 7.98
N PRO A 35 -12.69 -0.95 7.22
CA PRO A 35 -12.84 -1.89 6.11
C PRO A 35 -11.74 -1.68 5.06
N SER A 36 -11.25 -2.77 4.46
CA SER A 36 -10.33 -2.66 3.33
C SER A 36 -11.05 -1.97 2.16
N PRO A 37 -10.37 -1.07 1.42
CA PRO A 37 -10.96 -0.43 0.26
C PRO A 37 -11.26 -1.49 -0.81
N TRP A 38 -12.21 -1.19 -1.70
CA TRP A 38 -12.71 -2.15 -2.68
C TRP A 38 -11.59 -2.70 -3.58
N TRP A 39 -10.67 -1.85 -4.04
CA TRP A 39 -9.54 -2.26 -4.89
C TRP A 39 -8.60 -3.24 -4.17
N ALA A 40 -8.47 -3.13 -2.85
CA ALA A 40 -7.64 -4.02 -2.05
C ALA A 40 -8.30 -5.39 -1.85
N LYS A 41 -9.64 -5.43 -1.78
CA LYS A 41 -10.41 -6.68 -1.73
C LYS A 41 -10.31 -7.44 -3.05
N TYR A 42 -10.41 -6.72 -4.17
CA TYR A 42 -10.43 -7.29 -5.52
C TYR A 42 -9.06 -7.26 -6.20
N THR A 43 -7.97 -7.17 -5.45
CA THR A 43 -6.66 -6.94 -6.09
C THR A 43 -6.25 -8.06 -7.06
N PHE A 44 -6.59 -9.32 -6.76
CA PHE A 44 -6.29 -10.42 -7.69
C PHE A 44 -7.15 -10.39 -8.95
N ALA A 45 -8.39 -9.92 -8.85
CA ALA A 45 -9.23 -9.72 -10.03
C ALA A 45 -8.70 -8.56 -10.89
N LEU A 46 -8.29 -7.45 -10.26
CA LEU A 46 -7.63 -6.34 -10.95
C LEU A 46 -6.31 -6.78 -11.61
N LEU A 47 -5.52 -7.62 -10.94
CA LEU A 47 -4.29 -8.18 -11.49
C LEU A 47 -4.57 -9.10 -12.70
N ALA A 48 -5.60 -9.94 -12.62
CA ALA A 48 -6.00 -10.78 -13.75
C ALA A 48 -6.47 -9.93 -14.94
N GLY A 49 -7.22 -8.86 -14.68
CA GLY A 49 -7.61 -7.88 -15.69
C GLY A 49 -6.41 -7.18 -16.33
N ASP A 50 -5.43 -6.77 -15.52
CA ASP A 50 -4.18 -6.15 -15.98
C ASP A 50 -3.38 -7.09 -16.90
N ILE A 51 -3.24 -8.37 -16.50
CA ILE A 51 -2.57 -9.40 -17.32
C ILE A 51 -3.31 -9.59 -18.65
N PHE A 52 -4.65 -9.71 -18.61
CA PHE A 52 -5.47 -9.91 -19.80
C PHE A 52 -5.40 -8.71 -20.76
N MET A 53 -5.49 -7.49 -20.24
CA MET A 53 -5.41 -6.26 -21.02
C MET A 53 -4.02 -6.08 -21.62
N THR A 54 -2.96 -6.30 -20.83
CA THR A 54 -1.58 -6.21 -21.31
C THR A 54 -1.30 -7.26 -22.39
N GLY A 55 -1.73 -8.51 -22.17
CA GLY A 55 -1.59 -9.59 -23.15
C GLY A 55 -2.33 -9.27 -24.47
N SER A 56 -3.60 -8.87 -24.37
CA SER A 56 -4.40 -8.48 -25.54
C SER A 56 -3.79 -7.31 -26.31
N ALA A 57 -3.31 -6.28 -25.61
CA ALA A 57 -2.65 -5.13 -26.24
C ALA A 57 -1.36 -5.54 -26.97
N MET A 58 -0.56 -6.43 -26.36
CA MET A 58 0.64 -6.96 -26.98
C MET A 58 0.32 -7.82 -28.21
N GLU A 59 -0.71 -8.66 -28.15
CA GLU A 59 -1.16 -9.49 -29.27
C GLU A 59 -1.67 -8.64 -30.44
N LEU A 60 -2.53 -7.65 -30.16
CA LEU A 60 -3.01 -6.69 -31.14
C LEU A 60 -1.85 -5.91 -31.78
N THR A 61 -0.88 -5.50 -30.96
CA THR A 61 0.31 -4.80 -31.45
C THR A 61 1.17 -5.69 -32.35
N TRP A 62 1.30 -6.95 -31.98
CA TRP A 62 2.17 -7.87 -32.72
C TRP A 62 1.56 -8.28 -34.07
N ASN A 63 0.26 -8.58 -34.08
CA ASN A 63 -0.42 -9.18 -35.23
C ASN A 63 -1.18 -8.16 -36.08
N HIS A 64 -1.69 -7.08 -35.48
CA HIS A 64 -2.63 -6.16 -36.13
C HIS A 64 -2.12 -4.72 -36.27
N TRP A 65 -0.97 -4.36 -35.67
CA TRP A 65 -0.40 -3.03 -35.86
C TRP A 65 0.36 -2.93 -37.18
N SER A 66 -0.36 -2.46 -38.20
CA SER A 66 0.08 -2.37 -39.59
C SER A 66 0.30 -0.92 -40.05
N LYS A 67 0.76 -0.79 -41.29
CA LYS A 67 0.87 0.46 -42.06
C LYS A 67 0.42 0.20 -43.51
N PRO A 68 -0.11 1.20 -44.23
CA PRO A 68 -0.53 1.03 -45.61
C PRO A 68 0.66 0.73 -46.52
N ILE A 69 0.45 -0.18 -47.46
CA ILE A 69 1.37 -0.48 -48.56
C ILE A 69 1.35 0.74 -49.51
N ASP A 70 2.50 1.14 -50.03
CA ASP A 70 2.70 2.28 -50.95
C ASP A 70 2.76 3.70 -50.36
N GLY A 71 2.89 3.86 -49.03
CA GLY A 71 3.11 5.18 -48.42
C GLY A 71 1.94 6.16 -48.59
N LYS A 72 0.79 5.67 -49.05
CA LYS A 72 -0.47 6.40 -49.07
C LYS A 72 -0.92 6.73 -47.66
N SER A 73 -1.66 7.81 -47.50
CA SER A 73 -2.23 8.16 -46.20
C SER A 73 -3.29 7.13 -45.78
N ASP A 74 -3.47 6.92 -44.47
CA ASP A 74 -4.49 5.99 -43.93
C ASP A 74 -5.91 6.34 -44.40
N SER A 75 -6.14 7.56 -44.90
CA SER A 75 -7.43 8.04 -45.40
C SER A 75 -7.74 7.60 -46.84
N GLU A 76 -6.74 7.18 -47.61
CA GLU A 76 -6.87 6.87 -49.05
C GLU A 76 -7.07 5.38 -49.34
N VAL A 77 -6.88 4.52 -48.34
CA VAL A 77 -6.79 3.07 -48.51
C VAL A 77 -8.01 2.38 -47.88
N PRO A 78 -8.70 1.47 -48.60
CA PRO A 78 -9.79 0.68 -48.01
C PRO A 78 -9.29 -0.14 -46.80
N PRO A 79 -10.11 -0.33 -45.75
CA PRO A 79 -9.72 -1.07 -44.54
C PRO A 79 -9.75 -2.59 -44.76
N THR A 80 -9.17 -3.07 -45.86
CA THR A 80 -9.04 -4.50 -46.17
C THR A 80 -7.60 -4.97 -45.90
N PRO A 81 -7.38 -6.20 -45.40
CA PRO A 81 -6.05 -6.70 -45.04
C PRO A 81 -5.03 -6.69 -46.17
N GLU A 82 -5.50 -6.72 -47.43
CA GLU A 82 -4.67 -6.75 -48.63
C GLU A 82 -3.81 -5.49 -48.83
N TYR A 83 -4.21 -4.35 -48.26
CA TYR A 83 -3.50 -3.08 -48.42
C TYR A 83 -2.65 -2.69 -47.20
N TYR A 84 -2.53 -3.57 -46.21
CA TYR A 84 -1.81 -3.29 -44.97
C TYR A 84 -0.72 -4.31 -44.72
N GLU A 85 0.50 -3.84 -44.47
CA GLU A 85 1.62 -4.68 -44.03
C GLU A 85 1.92 -4.47 -42.54
N PRO A 86 2.30 -5.51 -41.78
CA PRO A 86 2.73 -5.34 -40.40
C PRO A 86 3.91 -4.37 -40.30
N ARG A 87 3.92 -3.54 -39.26
CA ARG A 87 5.04 -2.62 -39.00
C ARG A 87 6.36 -3.38 -38.77
N PRO A 88 7.53 -2.72 -38.95
CA PRO A 88 8.82 -3.34 -38.67
C PRO A 88 8.88 -3.99 -37.28
N ILE A 89 9.55 -5.15 -37.18
CA ILE A 89 9.59 -5.97 -35.97
C ILE A 89 10.05 -5.16 -34.75
N TRP A 90 11.05 -4.27 -34.92
CA TRP A 90 11.57 -3.45 -33.82
C TRP A 90 10.53 -2.45 -33.26
N GLN A 91 9.64 -1.91 -34.10
CA GLN A 91 8.57 -1.02 -33.64
C GLN A 91 7.57 -1.79 -32.79
N ARG A 92 7.11 -2.93 -33.31
CA ARG A 92 6.16 -3.82 -32.60
C ARG A 92 6.76 -4.30 -31.29
N LEU A 93 8.01 -4.77 -31.30
CA LEU A 93 8.72 -5.21 -30.10
C LEU A 93 8.86 -4.07 -29.09
N GLY A 94 9.24 -2.87 -29.53
CA GLY A 94 9.35 -1.70 -28.65
C GLY A 94 8.02 -1.34 -27.99
N LEU A 95 6.93 -1.30 -28.76
CA LEU A 95 5.61 -0.97 -28.22
C LEU A 95 5.06 -2.08 -27.30
N SER A 96 5.20 -3.36 -27.69
CA SER A 96 4.85 -4.51 -26.84
C SER A 96 5.64 -4.53 -25.53
N LEU A 97 6.93 -4.19 -25.56
CA LEU A 97 7.74 -4.03 -24.35
C LEU A 97 7.22 -2.89 -23.48
N GLY A 98 6.78 -1.78 -24.08
CA GLY A 98 6.11 -0.69 -23.38
C GLY A 98 4.86 -1.14 -22.62
N PHE A 99 3.97 -1.89 -23.28
CA PHE A 99 2.79 -2.46 -22.61
C PHE A 99 3.17 -3.40 -21.48
N PHE A 100 4.14 -4.29 -21.70
CA PHE A 100 4.61 -5.21 -20.67
C PHE A 100 5.15 -4.48 -19.44
N VAL A 101 6.03 -3.49 -19.63
CA VAL A 101 6.58 -2.69 -18.52
C VAL A 101 5.47 -1.91 -17.81
N GLY A 102 4.51 -1.37 -18.57
CA GLY A 102 3.34 -0.68 -18.02
C GLY A 102 2.50 -1.58 -17.12
N GLY A 103 2.13 -2.78 -17.60
CA GLY A 103 1.35 -3.76 -16.84
C GLY A 103 2.11 -4.23 -15.58
N VAL A 104 3.38 -4.62 -15.72
CA VAL A 104 4.23 -5.00 -14.57
C VAL A 104 4.32 -3.87 -13.54
N GLY A 105 4.45 -2.62 -13.99
CA GLY A 105 4.46 -1.44 -13.14
C GLY A 105 3.15 -1.24 -12.39
N ALA A 106 2.01 -1.32 -13.08
CA ALA A 106 0.68 -1.19 -12.51
C ALA A 106 0.40 -2.30 -11.48
N ALA A 107 0.68 -3.56 -11.83
CA ALA A 107 0.58 -4.70 -10.93
C ALA A 107 1.43 -4.52 -9.66
N SER A 108 2.68 -4.07 -9.83
CA SER A 108 3.60 -3.83 -8.71
C SER A 108 3.09 -2.71 -7.79
N ALA A 109 2.64 -1.59 -8.35
CA ALA A 109 2.07 -0.47 -7.59
C ALA A 109 0.85 -0.91 -6.79
N LEU A 110 -0.06 -1.68 -7.40
CA LEU A 110 -1.26 -2.20 -6.76
C LEU A 110 -0.94 -3.17 -5.61
N LEU A 111 0.07 -4.03 -5.80
CA LEU A 111 0.58 -4.93 -4.75
C LEU A 111 1.17 -4.14 -3.57
N ILE A 112 2.08 -3.19 -3.86
CA ILE A 112 2.73 -2.35 -2.85
C ILE A 112 1.70 -1.54 -2.07
N ALA A 113 0.76 -0.89 -2.76
CA ALA A 113 -0.32 -0.13 -2.12
C ALA A 113 -1.12 -0.99 -1.13
N GLY A 114 -1.44 -2.24 -1.49
CA GLY A 114 -2.14 -3.17 -0.61
C GLY A 114 -1.36 -3.54 0.66
N PHE A 115 -0.02 -3.57 0.60
CA PHE A 115 0.84 -3.82 1.76
C PHE A 115 0.97 -2.59 2.68
N ARG A 116 0.85 -1.38 2.13
CA ARG A 116 1.00 -0.11 2.86
C ARG A 116 -0.30 0.46 3.40
N TYR A 117 -1.44 0.03 2.87
CA TYR A 117 -2.73 0.46 3.37
C TYR A 117 -3.08 -0.26 4.68
N THR A 118 -3.16 0.50 5.77
CA THR A 118 -3.44 -0.02 7.12
C THR A 118 -4.94 -0.22 7.31
N LYS A 119 -5.30 -1.42 7.74
CA LYS A 119 -6.68 -1.84 8.05
C LYS A 119 -6.92 -1.84 9.55
N VAL A 120 -5.99 -2.40 10.32
CA VAL A 120 -6.04 -2.42 11.79
C VAL A 120 -4.71 -1.89 12.31
N PHE A 121 -4.79 -1.03 13.31
CA PHE A 121 -3.64 -0.47 13.99
C PHE A 121 -3.92 -0.40 15.48
N ASP A 122 -2.99 -0.85 16.29
CA ASP A 122 -3.13 -0.85 17.74
C ASP A 122 -1.79 -0.65 18.45
N VAL A 123 -1.84 -0.12 19.67
CA VAL A 123 -0.64 0.13 20.49
C VAL A 123 -0.81 -0.48 21.87
N PHE A 124 -0.22 -1.64 22.09
CA PHE A 124 -0.37 -2.40 23.34
C PHE A 124 0.87 -2.35 24.23
N PRO A 125 0.71 -2.67 25.54
CA PRO A 125 1.83 -2.83 26.47
C PRO A 125 2.82 -3.92 26.00
N PRO A 126 4.05 -3.93 26.55
CA PRO A 126 5.10 -4.87 26.16
C PRO A 126 4.61 -6.32 26.10
N ILE A 127 4.87 -6.98 24.97
CA ILE A 127 4.63 -8.42 24.83
C ILE A 127 5.71 -9.12 25.66
N VAL A 128 5.34 -9.59 26.84
CA VAL A 128 6.23 -10.41 27.66
C VAL A 128 6.26 -11.82 27.08
N ASN A 129 7.23 -12.09 26.19
CA ASN A 129 7.54 -13.45 25.79
C ASN A 129 8.14 -14.17 27.01
N ALA A 130 7.42 -15.15 27.56
CA ALA A 130 7.76 -15.85 28.80
C ALA A 130 9.14 -16.55 28.80
N SER A 131 9.83 -16.63 27.66
CA SER A 131 11.06 -17.40 27.49
C SER A 131 12.37 -16.63 27.72
N ARG A 132 12.36 -15.28 27.74
CA ARG A 132 13.54 -14.47 28.12
C ARG A 132 13.09 -13.12 28.68
N ILE A 133 13.04 -13.02 29.99
CA ILE A 133 12.73 -11.76 30.68
C ILE A 133 14.00 -10.92 30.69
N ASP A 134 14.16 -10.08 29.68
CA ASP A 134 15.08 -8.94 29.76
C ASP A 134 14.35 -7.78 30.45
N LYS A 135 14.94 -7.21 31.50
CA LYS A 135 14.29 -6.18 32.34
C LYS A 135 13.98 -4.88 31.57
N THR A 136 14.69 -4.65 30.47
CA THR A 136 14.47 -3.54 29.54
C THR A 136 13.29 -3.82 28.58
N ALA A 137 13.11 -5.05 28.13
CA ALA A 137 12.00 -5.46 27.26
C ALA A 137 10.62 -5.36 27.96
N LEU A 138 10.60 -5.44 29.30
CA LEU A 138 9.40 -5.30 30.12
C LEU A 138 8.74 -3.91 30.09
N LYS A 139 9.36 -2.90 29.47
CA LYS A 139 8.80 -1.53 29.40
C LYS A 139 8.45 -1.07 27.98
N GLU A 140 8.85 -1.81 26.95
CA GLU A 140 8.74 -1.33 25.58
C GLU A 140 7.36 -1.65 24.98
N ARG A 141 6.56 -0.60 24.77
CA ARG A 141 5.28 -0.72 24.06
C ARG A 141 5.50 -1.14 22.62
N HIS A 142 4.53 -1.83 22.05
CA HIS A 142 4.61 -2.32 20.68
C HIS A 142 3.42 -1.80 19.88
N VAL A 143 3.68 -1.58 18.59
CA VAL A 143 2.70 -1.17 17.59
C VAL A 143 2.36 -2.37 16.74
N PHE A 144 1.09 -2.73 16.67
CA PHE A 144 0.57 -3.73 15.77
C PHE A 144 0.00 -3.07 14.52
N ILE A 145 0.37 -3.61 13.36
CA ILE A 145 -0.08 -3.15 12.07
C ILE A 145 -0.62 -4.34 11.29
N GLN A 146 -1.85 -4.21 10.85
CA GLN A 146 -2.46 -5.09 9.89
C GLN A 146 -2.78 -4.31 8.62
N SER A 147 -2.08 -4.62 7.53
CA SER A 147 -2.42 -4.11 6.21
C SER A 147 -3.55 -4.90 5.53
N SER A 148 -4.05 -4.37 4.42
CA SER A 148 -5.14 -4.99 3.64
C SER A 148 -4.78 -6.36 3.06
N ARG A 149 -3.49 -6.69 2.93
CA ARG A 149 -3.01 -8.00 2.45
C ARG A 149 -2.93 -9.06 3.54
N HIS A 150 -3.03 -8.68 4.80
CA HIS A 150 -3.01 -9.66 5.88
C HIS A 150 -4.35 -10.39 5.97
N PHE A 151 -4.27 -11.71 6.05
CA PHE A 151 -5.44 -12.57 6.18
C PHE A 151 -5.83 -12.77 7.66
N ARG A 152 -7.14 -12.76 7.95
CA ARG A 152 -7.73 -12.93 9.29
C ARG A 152 -7.23 -11.87 10.29
N SER A 153 -6.77 -12.27 11.47
CA SER A 153 -6.28 -11.39 12.54
C SER A 153 -4.75 -11.36 12.59
N ARG A 154 -4.06 -11.71 11.49
CA ARG A 154 -2.59 -11.70 11.44
C ARG A 154 -2.09 -10.30 11.09
N GLY A 155 -0.93 -9.93 11.61
CA GLY A 155 -0.27 -8.67 11.28
C GLY A 155 1.20 -8.72 11.68
N LEU A 156 1.79 -7.54 11.77
CA LEU A 156 3.17 -7.34 12.14
C LEU A 156 3.24 -6.44 13.37
N THR A 157 4.20 -6.70 14.24
CA THR A 157 4.47 -5.84 15.38
C THR A 157 5.85 -5.23 15.31
N PHE A 158 5.95 -4.01 15.81
CA PHE A 158 7.17 -3.22 15.86
C PHE A 158 7.31 -2.57 17.23
N PRO A 159 8.53 -2.39 17.76
CA PRO A 159 8.74 -1.61 18.97
C PRO A 159 8.30 -0.16 18.74
N LEU A 160 7.54 0.42 19.66
CA LEU A 160 7.05 1.80 19.55
C LEU A 160 8.20 2.82 19.47
N SER A 161 9.36 2.50 20.06
CA SER A 161 10.58 3.31 20.01
C SER A 161 11.12 3.52 18.60
N LYS A 162 10.86 2.57 17.69
CA LYS A 162 11.25 2.62 16.26
C LYS A 162 10.17 3.21 15.37
N CYS A 163 9.03 3.59 15.93
CA CYS A 163 7.89 4.06 15.16
C CYS A 163 7.76 5.58 15.27
N THR A 164 7.56 6.23 14.12
CA THR A 164 7.29 7.66 14.05
C THR A 164 5.97 7.91 13.33
N LEU A 165 5.07 8.69 13.96
CA LEU A 165 3.87 9.19 13.29
C LEU A 165 4.14 10.55 12.64
N HIS A 166 3.71 10.66 11.39
CA HIS A 166 3.78 11.87 10.58
C HIS A 166 2.39 12.31 10.16
N ARG A 167 2.27 13.61 9.87
CA ARG A 167 1.08 14.17 9.24
C ARG A 167 1.01 13.68 7.79
N GLY A 168 -0.16 13.21 7.36
CA GLY A 168 -0.41 12.95 5.94
C GLY A 168 -0.57 14.24 5.14
N ARG A 169 -0.95 14.10 3.86
CA ARG A 169 -1.17 15.27 2.99
C ARG A 169 -2.40 16.08 3.44
N ALA A 170 -3.40 15.39 3.95
CA ALA A 170 -4.65 15.96 4.45
C ALA A 170 -4.84 15.75 5.95
N ASP A 171 -5.83 16.43 6.53
CA ASP A 171 -6.18 16.23 7.94
C ASP A 171 -6.87 14.89 8.23
N SER A 172 -7.34 14.22 7.19
CA SER A 172 -7.88 12.86 7.22
C SER A 172 -6.80 11.78 7.09
N GLU A 173 -5.51 12.11 7.19
CA GLU A 173 -4.44 11.15 6.94
C GLU A 173 -3.34 11.21 8.01
N LEU A 174 -2.80 10.04 8.34
CA LEU A 174 -1.59 9.84 9.13
C LEU A 174 -0.67 8.85 8.40
N LEU A 175 0.62 9.10 8.50
CA LEU A 175 1.64 8.21 7.96
C LEU A 175 2.48 7.66 9.11
N LEU A 176 2.61 6.34 9.16
CA LEU A 176 3.47 5.66 10.11
C LEU A 176 4.76 5.24 9.41
N THR A 177 5.90 5.76 9.85
CA THR A 177 7.21 5.26 9.43
C THR A 177 7.81 4.43 10.53
N ILE A 178 8.63 3.46 10.15
CA ILE A 178 9.31 2.57 11.08
C ILE A 178 10.78 2.59 10.70
N ASP A 179 11.65 2.77 11.69
CA ASP A 179 13.09 2.73 11.48
C ASP A 179 13.49 1.37 10.92
N ASP A 180 14.46 1.37 10.01
CA ASP A 180 14.91 0.20 9.26
C ASP A 180 13.90 -0.40 8.26
N GLU A 181 12.68 0.13 8.18
CA GLU A 181 11.70 -0.23 7.17
C GLU A 181 11.67 0.78 6.03
N ARG A 182 11.52 0.28 4.80
CA ARG A 182 11.38 1.16 3.63
C ARG A 182 9.96 1.69 3.59
N GLY A 183 9.74 2.95 3.25
CA GLY A 183 8.41 3.52 3.02
C GLY A 183 7.57 3.73 4.29
N HIS A 184 6.31 4.11 4.11
CA HIS A 184 5.38 4.43 5.20
C HIS A 184 4.08 3.62 5.08
N TRP A 185 3.44 3.39 6.22
CA TRP A 185 2.10 2.83 6.31
C TRP A 185 1.09 3.96 6.33
N PHE A 186 0.11 3.86 5.44
CA PHE A 186 -0.96 4.83 5.30
C PHE A 186 -2.10 4.49 6.26
N ILE A 187 -2.50 5.47 7.07
CA ILE A 187 -3.62 5.38 8.01
C ILE A 187 -4.58 6.50 7.64
N SER A 188 -5.69 6.15 6.98
CA SER A 188 -6.71 7.12 6.60
C SER A 188 -7.82 7.18 7.65
N LEU A 189 -8.15 8.40 8.06
CA LEU A 189 -9.09 8.82 9.09
C LEU A 189 -10.43 9.31 8.51
N ASP A 190 -10.84 8.78 7.35
CA ASP A 190 -12.14 9.09 6.73
C ASP A 190 -13.32 8.57 7.58
N ASP A 191 -14.55 8.89 7.19
CA ASP A 191 -15.79 8.62 7.95
C ASP A 191 -16.05 7.14 8.29
N ASP A 192 -15.53 6.19 7.51
CA ASP A 192 -15.67 4.75 7.75
C ASP A 192 -14.70 4.20 8.82
N THR A 193 -13.93 5.08 9.46
CA THR A 193 -12.91 4.72 10.43
C THR A 193 -13.51 4.53 11.82
N LEU A 194 -13.17 3.41 12.45
CA LEU A 194 -13.48 3.11 13.85
C LEU A 194 -12.22 3.25 14.69
N ILE A 195 -12.28 4.04 15.76
CA ILE A 195 -11.22 4.17 16.76
C ILE A 195 -11.78 3.71 18.09
N ASN A 196 -11.16 2.69 18.69
CA ASN A 196 -11.71 2.02 19.89
C ASN A 196 -13.18 1.59 19.70
N GLY A 197 -13.56 1.20 18.48
CA GLY A 197 -14.93 0.82 18.12
C GLY A 197 -15.92 1.98 17.91
N GLN A 198 -15.50 3.24 18.04
CA GLN A 198 -16.35 4.42 17.82
C GLN A 198 -15.93 5.19 16.56
N GLN A 199 -16.89 5.79 15.85
CA GLN A 199 -16.60 6.66 14.72
C GLN A 199 -16.21 8.06 15.22
N TYR A 200 -15.14 8.61 14.64
CA TYR A 200 -14.68 9.98 14.89
C TYR A 200 -14.47 10.70 13.57
N LYS A 201 -14.71 12.01 13.55
CA LYS A 201 -14.46 12.85 12.37
C LYS A 201 -13.01 13.38 12.39
N ASN A 202 -12.26 13.13 11.32
CA ASN A 202 -11.00 13.77 10.94
C ASN A 202 -10.06 14.12 12.11
N THR A 203 -10.10 15.36 12.59
CA THR A 203 -9.20 15.89 13.63
C THR A 203 -9.39 15.21 14.98
N ALA A 204 -10.63 14.89 15.36
CA ALA A 204 -10.90 14.19 16.62
C ALA A 204 -10.31 12.77 16.62
N ALA A 205 -10.38 12.09 15.47
CA ALA A 205 -9.78 10.77 15.27
C ALA A 205 -8.25 10.82 15.51
N ARG A 206 -7.60 11.82 14.92
CA ARG A 206 -6.16 12.06 15.09
C ARG A 206 -5.77 12.31 16.54
N GLU A 207 -6.51 13.13 17.27
CA GLU A 207 -6.21 13.45 18.67
C GLU A 207 -6.28 12.20 19.57
N VAL A 208 -7.28 11.33 19.35
CA VAL A 208 -7.41 10.08 20.11
C VAL A 208 -6.23 9.15 19.83
N ILE A 209 -5.84 9.01 18.56
CA ILE A 209 -4.65 8.23 18.18
C ILE A 209 -3.38 8.80 18.83
N LEU A 210 -3.19 10.12 18.79
CA LEU A 210 -2.02 10.76 19.39
C LEU A 210 -1.97 10.60 20.90
N LYS A 211 -3.13 10.64 21.56
CA LYS A 211 -3.22 10.38 23.00
C LYS A 211 -2.81 8.95 23.34
N ALA A 212 -3.16 7.97 22.51
CA ALA A 212 -2.75 6.58 22.67
C ALA A 212 -1.27 6.33 22.32
N TRP A 213 -0.70 7.14 21.41
CA TRP A 213 0.67 7.04 20.92
C TRP A 213 1.76 7.42 21.93
N LYS A 214 1.40 8.01 23.09
CA LYS A 214 2.35 8.47 24.12
C LYS A 214 3.50 7.48 24.35
N GLY A 215 4.72 7.94 24.07
CA GLY A 215 5.96 7.15 24.17
C GLY A 215 6.62 6.79 22.83
N GLY A 216 5.96 7.02 21.70
CA GLY A 216 6.58 6.97 20.37
C GLY A 216 6.99 8.35 19.86
N TRP A 217 7.77 8.37 18.76
CA TRP A 217 8.18 9.62 18.12
C TRP A 217 7.01 10.22 17.32
N VAL A 218 6.90 11.53 17.37
CA VAL A 218 5.93 12.31 16.61
C VAL A 218 6.71 13.38 15.86
N ASN A 219 6.52 13.47 14.55
CA ASN A 219 7.19 14.49 13.75
C ASN A 219 6.74 15.90 14.17
N ASP A 220 7.66 16.86 14.15
CA ASP A 220 7.46 18.27 14.52
C ASP A 220 6.27 18.94 13.84
N ASP A 221 5.97 18.57 12.59
CA ASP A 221 4.81 19.12 11.87
C ASP A 221 3.47 18.67 12.46
N LEU A 222 3.42 17.43 12.95
CA LEU A 222 2.26 16.90 13.64
C LEU A 222 2.17 17.45 15.07
N ALA A 223 3.31 17.59 15.75
CA ALA A 223 3.39 18.18 17.08
C ALA A 223 2.92 19.65 17.08
N ARG A 224 3.36 20.43 16.10
CA ARG A 224 2.89 21.82 15.88
C ARG A 224 1.38 21.86 15.64
N ALA A 225 0.86 21.00 14.76
CA ALA A 225 -0.58 20.93 14.50
C ALA A 225 -1.41 20.58 15.75
N ALA A 226 -0.90 19.70 16.61
CA ALA A 226 -1.55 19.33 17.87
C ALA A 226 -1.49 20.44 18.94
N SER A 227 -0.50 21.33 18.86
CA SER A 227 -0.32 22.43 19.81
C SER A 227 -1.18 23.67 19.51
N LEU A 228 -1.76 23.79 18.31
CA LEU A 228 -2.56 24.94 17.93
C LEU A 228 -3.95 24.87 18.59
N PRO A 229 -4.41 25.94 19.28
CA PRO A 229 -5.73 25.95 19.88
C PRO A 229 -6.79 25.78 18.80
N MET A 230 -7.65 24.76 18.97
CA MET A 230 -8.74 24.43 18.06
C MET A 230 -9.64 25.66 17.93
N LYS A 231 -9.52 26.43 16.84
CA LYS A 231 -10.48 27.49 16.52
C LYS A 231 -11.82 26.80 16.32
N ARG A 232 -12.73 26.96 17.29
CA ARG A 232 -14.14 26.56 17.17
C ARG A 232 -14.68 27.12 15.86
N LEU A 233 -14.78 26.26 14.84
CA LEU A 233 -15.57 26.56 13.66
C LEU A 233 -17.01 26.66 14.15
N LYS A 234 -17.51 27.90 14.26
CA LYS A 234 -18.93 28.14 14.46
C LYS A 234 -19.62 27.61 13.21
N ASN A 235 -20.45 26.59 13.38
CA ASN A 235 -21.35 26.11 12.33
C ASN A 235 -22.18 27.31 11.85
N SER A 236 -21.98 27.72 10.59
CA SER A 236 -22.90 28.58 9.84
C SER A 236 -23.75 27.69 8.96
#